data_AF-A0A950P6N8-F1
#
_entry.id   AF-A0A950P6N8-F1
#
_cell.length_a   1.000
_cell.length_b   1.000
_cell.length_c   1.000
_cell.angle_alpha   90.00
_cell.angle_beta   90.00
_cell.angle_gamma   90.00
#
_symmetry.space_group_name_H-M   'P 1'
#
loop_
_entity.id
_entity.type
_entity.pdbx_description
1 polymer ?
#
loop_
_entity_poly.entity_id
_entity_poly.type
_entity_poly.pdbx_seq_one_letter_code
_entity_poly.pdbx_strand_id
1 'polypeptide(L)'
;MISEAIAATPGTVGFRTRATLDESAETREKTRLAVARAKEGDQDALRFLYVSYSNNIYGYVRSIVRDDHEAEDVTQHVFAKLMTTIVKYDDRGVPFFAWLLRLARNVAIDHLRANRLTPMEEVLDPDSSSATDIDQAEVVRNALATLPEEQREVVILRHVIGLTPGEIADRLGRSEGSIHGLHHRGRRALQRELTSLGSTPCTRRTRKPALA
;
A
#
# COMPACT_ATOMS: atom_id res chain seq x y z
N MET A 1 -14.35 -9.01 -31.07
CA MET A 1 -15.46 -8.60 -30.17
C MET A 1 -15.09 -8.61 -28.67
N ILE A 2 -13.85 -8.91 -28.24
CA ILE A 2 -13.46 -8.95 -26.79
C ILE A 2 -12.29 -8.00 -26.44
N SER A 3 -11.69 -7.32 -27.42
CA SER A 3 -10.67 -6.27 -27.18
C SER A 3 -11.24 -4.94 -26.67
N GLU A 4 -12.54 -4.69 -26.81
CA GLU A 4 -13.14 -3.38 -26.50
C GLU A 4 -13.44 -3.16 -25.00
N ALA A 5 -13.50 -4.22 -24.19
CA ALA A 5 -13.95 -4.12 -22.80
C ALA A 5 -12.91 -3.48 -21.85
N ILE A 6 -11.67 -3.32 -22.31
CA ILE A 6 -10.54 -2.79 -21.52
C ILE A 6 -9.84 -1.65 -22.28
N ALA A 7 -10.57 -0.88 -23.08
CA ALA A 7 -10.02 0.24 -23.81
C ALA A 7 -9.67 1.40 -22.85
N ALA A 8 -8.41 1.43 -22.40
CA ALA A 8 -7.86 2.58 -21.71
C ALA A 8 -7.62 3.71 -22.72
N THR A 9 -8.46 4.75 -22.67
CA THR A 9 -8.30 6.01 -23.41
C THR A 9 -6.87 6.54 -23.20
N PRO A 10 -6.13 6.93 -24.26
CA PRO A 10 -4.79 7.46 -24.13
C PRO A 10 -4.84 8.84 -23.46
N GLY A 11 -4.82 8.85 -22.13
CA GLY A 11 -4.64 10.03 -21.31
C GLY A 11 -3.15 10.32 -21.13
N THR A 12 -2.82 11.61 -21.21
CA THR A 12 -1.49 12.23 -21.03
C THR A 12 -0.58 11.49 -20.06
N VAL A 13 0.62 11.14 -20.54
CA VAL A 13 1.73 10.65 -19.71
C VAL A 13 2.09 11.75 -18.71
N GLY A 14 1.74 11.56 -17.44
CA GLY A 14 2.06 12.48 -16.35
C GLY A 14 1.18 12.24 -15.12
N PHE A 15 1.79 12.19 -13.94
CA PHE A 15 1.09 11.96 -12.68
C PHE A 15 0.34 13.21 -12.22
N ARG A 16 -0.92 13.37 -12.63
CA ARG A 16 -1.77 14.47 -12.17
C ARG A 16 -2.85 13.96 -11.23
N THR A 17 -2.95 14.64 -10.08
CA THR A 17 -4.02 14.68 -9.06
C THR A 17 -4.65 13.34 -8.68
N ARG A 18 -4.58 13.02 -7.37
CA ARG A 18 -5.22 11.86 -6.71
C ARG A 18 -6.55 11.48 -7.36
N ALA A 19 -6.54 10.53 -8.29
CA ALA A 19 -7.74 10.13 -9.00
C ALA A 19 -8.67 9.42 -8.00
N THR A 20 -9.92 9.86 -7.90
CA THR A 20 -10.93 9.13 -7.14
C THR A 20 -11.13 7.79 -7.82
N LEU A 21 -10.70 6.71 -7.17
CA LEU A 21 -10.95 5.38 -7.67
C LEU A 21 -12.45 5.13 -7.60
N ASP A 22 -13.06 4.87 -8.76
CA ASP A 22 -14.45 4.45 -8.82
C ASP A 22 -14.56 3.04 -8.21
N GLU A 23 -15.26 2.94 -7.09
CA GLU A 23 -15.52 1.67 -6.42
C GLU A 23 -16.83 1.00 -6.87
N SER A 24 -17.41 1.43 -7.99
CA SER A 24 -18.60 0.78 -8.56
C SER A 24 -18.38 -0.72 -8.76
N ALA A 25 -19.48 -1.48 -8.69
CA ALA A 25 -19.45 -2.93 -8.92
C ALA A 25 -18.90 -3.26 -10.32
N GLU A 26 -19.20 -2.40 -11.30
CA GLU A 26 -18.70 -2.53 -12.67
C GLU A 26 -17.19 -2.37 -12.74
N THR A 27 -16.62 -1.34 -12.09
CA THR A 27 -15.17 -1.13 -12.06
C THR A 27 -14.45 -2.26 -11.33
N ARG A 28 -15.02 -2.76 -10.21
CA ARG A 28 -14.46 -3.93 -9.50
C ARG A 28 -14.42 -5.17 -10.39
N GLU A 29 -15.47 -5.41 -11.17
CA GLU A 29 -15.53 -6.53 -12.11
C GLU A 29 -14.50 -6.39 -13.23
N LYS A 30 -14.37 -5.19 -13.82
CA LYS A 30 -13.35 -4.88 -14.83
C LYS A 30 -11.94 -5.11 -14.28
N THR A 31 -11.66 -4.64 -13.06
CA THR A 31 -10.37 -4.91 -12.39
C THR A 31 -10.13 -6.39 -12.19
N ARG A 32 -11.14 -7.16 -11.75
CA ARG A 32 -11.02 -8.61 -11.55
C ARG A 32 -10.66 -9.32 -12.86
N LEU A 33 -11.34 -8.99 -13.95
CA LEU A 33 -11.06 -9.54 -15.27
C LEU A 33 -9.66 -9.15 -15.78
N ALA A 34 -9.27 -7.89 -15.63
CA ALA A 34 -7.95 -7.41 -16.01
C ALA A 34 -6.85 -8.12 -15.20
N VAL A 35 -7.04 -8.35 -13.90
CA VAL A 35 -6.10 -9.11 -13.08
C VAL A 35 -5.96 -10.54 -13.57
N ALA A 36 -7.06 -11.23 -13.90
CA ALA A 36 -7.01 -12.60 -14.42
C ALA A 36 -6.20 -12.68 -15.72
N ARG A 37 -6.48 -11.80 -16.69
CA ARG A 37 -5.75 -11.75 -17.97
C ARG A 37 -4.29 -11.31 -17.80
N ALA A 38 -4.01 -10.37 -16.91
CA ALA A 38 -2.65 -9.93 -16.64
C ALA A 38 -1.78 -11.04 -16.02
N LYS A 39 -2.37 -11.97 -15.25
CA LYS A 39 -1.65 -13.17 -14.78
C LYS A 39 -1.22 -14.10 -15.91
N GLU A 40 -1.92 -14.06 -17.03
CA GLU A 40 -1.61 -14.82 -18.25
C GLU A 40 -0.62 -14.07 -19.17
N GLY A 41 -0.19 -12.86 -18.78
CA GLY A 41 0.77 -12.04 -19.54
C GLY A 41 0.13 -11.08 -20.55
N ASP A 42 -1.20 -10.90 -20.51
CA ASP A 42 -1.93 -10.00 -21.40
C ASP A 42 -1.50 -8.53 -21.19
N GLN A 43 -0.94 -7.94 -22.24
CA GLN A 43 -0.40 -6.58 -22.23
C GLN A 43 -1.49 -5.51 -22.14
N ASP A 44 -2.67 -5.73 -22.74
CA ASP A 44 -3.77 -4.78 -22.66
C ASP A 44 -4.35 -4.73 -21.25
N ALA A 45 -4.43 -5.88 -20.59
CA ALA A 45 -4.84 -5.98 -19.20
C ALA A 45 -3.84 -5.30 -18.25
N LEU A 46 -2.53 -5.49 -18.46
CA LEU A 46 -1.49 -4.79 -17.70
C LEU A 46 -1.55 -3.28 -17.93
N ARG A 47 -1.75 -2.84 -19.17
CA ARG A 47 -1.90 -1.42 -19.52
C ARG A 47 -3.11 -0.80 -18.82
N PHE A 48 -4.23 -1.51 -18.75
CA PHE A 48 -5.40 -1.05 -18.02
C PHE A 48 -5.13 -0.86 -16.54
N LEU A 49 -4.48 -1.84 -15.89
CA LEU A 49 -4.12 -1.73 -14.48
C LEU A 49 -3.15 -0.55 -14.26
N TYR A 50 -2.20 -0.34 -15.17
CA TYR A 50 -1.31 0.82 -15.13
C TYR A 50 -2.08 2.13 -15.19
N VAL A 51 -2.87 2.36 -16.25
CA VAL A 51 -3.63 3.60 -16.45
C VAL A 51 -4.62 3.85 -15.32
N SER A 52 -5.23 2.80 -14.77
CA SER A 52 -6.23 2.92 -13.70
C SER A 52 -5.63 3.26 -12.33
N TYR A 53 -4.39 2.86 -12.05
CA TYR A 53 -3.83 2.96 -10.70
C TYR A 53 -2.54 3.80 -10.60
N SER A 54 -1.88 4.14 -11.70
CA SER A 54 -0.56 4.81 -11.68
C SER A 54 -0.55 6.13 -10.92
N ASN A 55 -1.54 7.01 -11.14
CA ASN A 55 -1.65 8.29 -10.43
C ASN A 55 -1.83 8.10 -8.92
N ASN A 56 -2.61 7.10 -8.50
CA ASN A 56 -2.85 6.80 -7.10
C ASN A 56 -1.61 6.22 -6.43
N ILE A 57 -0.91 5.32 -7.13
CA ILE A 57 0.33 4.72 -6.65
C ILE A 57 1.43 5.78 -6.56
N TYR A 58 1.58 6.63 -7.56
CA TYR A 58 2.51 7.75 -7.51
C TYR A 58 2.25 8.67 -6.32
N GLY A 59 1.01 9.13 -6.13
CA GLY A 59 0.67 9.98 -4.99
C GLY A 59 0.96 9.31 -3.64
N TYR A 60 0.75 7.99 -3.55
CA TYR A 60 1.08 7.22 -2.35
C TYR A 60 2.59 7.07 -2.13
N VAL A 61 3.34 6.70 -3.17
CA VAL A 61 4.80 6.57 -3.13
C VAL A 61 5.44 7.91 -2.77
N ARG A 62 5.01 8.99 -3.41
CA ARG A 62 5.47 10.36 -3.12
C ARG A 62 5.31 10.74 -1.66
N SER A 63 4.20 10.33 -1.03
CA SER A 63 3.99 10.57 0.42
C SER A 63 4.99 9.82 1.32
N ILE A 64 5.62 8.77 0.82
CA ILE A 64 6.63 7.97 1.52
C ILE A 64 8.04 8.53 1.26
N VAL A 65 8.41 8.72 -0.01
CA VAL A 65 9.79 9.10 -0.39
C VAL A 65 10.05 10.60 -0.27
N ARG A 66 9.01 11.44 -0.32
CA ARG A 66 9.06 12.90 -0.19
C ARG A 66 9.95 13.62 -1.22
N ASP A 67 10.22 12.97 -2.35
CA ASP A 67 10.91 13.53 -3.51
C ASP A 67 10.13 13.18 -4.80
N ASP A 68 9.95 14.16 -5.69
CA ASP A 68 9.11 14.02 -6.89
C ASP A 68 9.76 13.16 -7.97
N HIS A 69 11.09 13.23 -8.11
CA HIS A 69 11.86 12.46 -9.08
C HIS A 69 12.00 11.00 -8.64
N GLU A 70 12.31 10.77 -7.37
CA GLU A 70 12.35 9.42 -6.81
C GLU A 70 10.96 8.78 -6.82
N ALA A 71 9.90 9.54 -6.59
CA ALA A 71 8.54 9.01 -6.61
C ALA A 71 8.13 8.46 -7.98
N GLU A 72 8.56 9.12 -9.06
CA GLU A 72 8.33 8.65 -10.42
C GLU A 72 9.06 7.33 -10.68
N ASP A 73 10.35 7.28 -10.39
CA ASP A 73 11.18 6.08 -10.59
C ASP A 73 10.68 4.89 -9.76
N VAL A 74 10.40 5.12 -8.47
CA VAL A 74 9.85 4.10 -7.59
C VAL A 74 8.48 3.61 -8.10
N THR A 75 7.63 4.51 -8.60
CA THR A 75 6.34 4.11 -9.18
C THR A 75 6.52 3.20 -10.39
N GLN A 76 7.47 3.51 -11.28
CA GLN A 76 7.80 2.64 -12.41
C GLN A 76 8.27 1.26 -11.93
N HIS A 77 9.13 1.21 -10.91
CA HIS A 77 9.56 -0.04 -10.28
C HIS A 77 8.40 -0.84 -9.67
N VAL A 78 7.39 -0.19 -9.09
CA VAL A 78 6.18 -0.86 -8.58
C VAL A 78 5.47 -1.59 -9.69
N PHE A 79 5.25 -0.95 -10.84
CA PHE A 79 4.55 -1.58 -11.97
C PHE A 79 5.40 -2.63 -12.70
N ALA A 80 6.72 -2.46 -12.76
CA ALA A 80 7.62 -3.53 -13.21
C ALA A 80 7.53 -4.77 -12.30
N LYS A 81 7.53 -4.57 -10.98
CA LYS A 81 7.37 -5.65 -9.99
C LYS A 81 5.96 -6.23 -10.01
N LEU A 82 4.94 -5.45 -10.35
CA LEU A 82 3.57 -5.92 -10.49
C LEU A 82 3.48 -7.02 -11.55
N MET A 83 4.11 -6.83 -12.71
CA MET A 83 4.06 -7.80 -13.82
C MET A 83 4.51 -9.20 -13.40
N THR A 84 5.47 -9.30 -12.50
CA THR A 84 6.00 -10.59 -12.02
C THR A 84 5.29 -11.11 -10.77
N THR A 85 4.70 -10.24 -9.95
CA THR A 85 4.10 -10.62 -8.66
C THR A 85 2.58 -10.78 -8.70
N ILE A 86 1.90 -10.29 -9.74
CA ILE A 86 0.45 -10.34 -9.88
C ILE A 86 -0.11 -11.77 -9.82
N VAL A 87 0.67 -12.78 -10.25
CA VAL A 87 0.32 -14.20 -10.14
C VAL A 87 0.05 -14.64 -8.69
N LYS A 88 0.66 -13.97 -7.71
CA LYS A 88 0.51 -14.25 -6.28
C LYS A 88 -0.73 -13.60 -5.66
N TYR A 89 -1.37 -12.66 -6.35
CA TYR A 89 -2.60 -12.04 -5.85
C TYR A 89 -3.75 -13.02 -5.92
N ASP A 90 -4.53 -13.15 -4.85
CA ASP A 90 -5.75 -13.96 -4.81
C ASP A 90 -6.87 -13.13 -4.16
N ASP A 91 -8.05 -13.16 -4.78
CA ASP A 91 -9.20 -12.35 -4.37
C ASP A 91 -9.97 -13.04 -3.23
N ARG A 92 -9.33 -13.11 -2.06
CA ARG A 92 -9.90 -13.66 -0.82
C ARG A 92 -10.53 -12.57 0.05
N GLY A 93 -11.23 -11.62 -0.58
CA GLY A 93 -11.88 -10.50 0.11
C GLY A 93 -10.97 -9.32 0.41
N VAL A 94 -9.76 -9.28 -0.15
CA VAL A 94 -8.89 -8.10 -0.10
C VAL A 94 -8.87 -7.46 -1.48
N PRO A 95 -9.34 -6.20 -1.62
CA PRO A 95 -9.35 -5.52 -2.92
C PRO A 95 -7.96 -5.45 -3.55
N PHE A 96 -7.90 -5.58 -4.88
CA PHE A 96 -6.66 -5.51 -5.65
C PHE A 96 -5.87 -4.24 -5.33
N PHE A 97 -6.53 -3.09 -5.25
CA PHE A 97 -5.87 -1.83 -4.92
C PHE A 97 -5.18 -1.84 -3.55
N ALA A 98 -5.79 -2.46 -2.53
CA ALA A 98 -5.18 -2.61 -1.21
C ALA A 98 -3.98 -3.57 -1.22
N TRP A 99 -3.96 -4.54 -2.14
CA TRP A 99 -2.77 -5.38 -2.39
C TRP A 99 -1.68 -4.61 -3.13
N LEU A 100 -2.04 -3.83 -4.16
CA LEU A 100 -1.11 -3.00 -4.92
C LEU A 100 -0.45 -1.92 -4.06
N LEU A 101 -1.18 -1.28 -3.16
CA LEU A 101 -0.62 -0.33 -2.18
C LEU A 101 0.42 -1.00 -1.26
N ARG A 102 0.20 -2.27 -0.87
CA ARG A 102 1.20 -3.02 -0.08
C ARG A 102 2.46 -3.30 -0.90
N LEU A 103 2.31 -3.67 -2.17
CA LEU A 103 3.44 -3.80 -3.08
C LEU A 103 4.20 -2.48 -3.22
N ALA A 104 3.47 -1.38 -3.46
CA ALA A 104 4.03 -0.06 -3.61
C ALA A 104 4.82 0.39 -2.39
N ARG A 105 4.26 0.18 -1.18
CA ARG A 105 4.95 0.47 0.07
C ARG A 105 6.26 -0.31 0.18
N ASN A 106 6.26 -1.61 -0.14
CA ASN A 106 7.48 -2.41 -0.02
C ASN A 106 8.57 -1.86 -0.95
N VAL A 107 8.24 -1.58 -2.21
CA VAL A 107 9.21 -1.01 -3.17
C VAL A 107 9.73 0.35 -2.71
N ALA A 108 8.87 1.23 -2.20
CA ALA A 108 9.29 2.54 -1.70
C ALA A 108 10.22 2.44 -0.48
N ILE A 109 9.95 1.51 0.44
CA ILE A 109 10.85 1.27 1.59
C ILE A 109 12.18 0.68 1.13
N ASP A 110 12.15 -0.29 0.21
CA ASP A 110 13.36 -0.91 -0.34
C ASP A 110 14.25 0.16 -0.99
N HIS A 111 13.64 1.09 -1.74
CA HIS A 111 14.30 2.26 -2.33
C HIS A 111 14.94 3.17 -1.28
N LEU A 112 14.19 3.58 -0.25
CA LEU A 112 14.72 4.43 0.83
C LEU A 112 15.90 3.80 1.57
N ARG A 113 15.92 2.47 1.69
CA ARG A 113 17.03 1.75 2.31
C ARG A 113 18.27 1.72 1.44
N ALA A 114 18.09 1.46 0.15
CA ALA A 114 19.18 1.50 -0.81
C ALA A 114 19.78 2.92 -0.87
N ASN A 115 18.95 3.96 -0.83
CA ASN A 115 19.42 5.33 -0.89
C ASN A 115 20.14 5.78 0.40
N ARG A 116 19.71 5.31 1.58
CA ARG A 116 20.44 5.55 2.86
C ARG A 116 21.85 4.95 2.92
N LEU A 117 22.15 3.96 2.09
CA LEU A 117 23.49 3.38 1.96
C LEU A 117 24.40 4.21 1.04
N THR A 118 23.83 5.21 0.36
CA THR A 118 24.55 6.18 -0.48
C THR A 118 24.66 7.48 0.32
N PRO A 119 25.87 8.07 0.51
CA PRO A 119 25.99 9.35 1.18
C PRO A 119 25.42 10.42 0.26
N MET A 120 24.21 10.89 0.55
CA MET A 120 23.62 12.05 -0.12
C MET A 120 23.04 12.97 0.95
N GLU A 121 23.41 14.25 0.83
CA GLU A 121 23.21 15.33 1.79
C GLU A 121 21.70 15.61 1.98
N GLU A 122 21.16 15.31 3.16
CA GLU A 122 19.73 15.49 3.48
C GLU A 122 19.37 16.98 3.56
N VAL A 123 18.48 17.43 2.67
CA VAL A 123 17.65 18.62 2.88
C VAL A 123 16.27 18.13 3.33
N LEU A 124 16.04 18.12 4.65
CA LEU A 124 14.73 17.85 5.25
C LEU A 124 13.97 19.17 5.41
N ASP A 125 12.87 19.32 4.67
CA ASP A 125 11.92 20.43 4.83
C ASP A 125 10.99 20.17 6.05
N PRO A 126 10.94 21.02 7.09
CA PRO A 126 10.27 20.71 8.36
C PRO A 126 8.75 20.98 8.39
N ASP A 127 8.17 21.66 7.40
CA ASP A 127 6.92 22.42 7.63
C ASP A 127 5.60 21.72 7.26
N SER A 128 5.53 20.38 7.30
CA SER A 128 4.30 19.63 6.97
C SER A 128 3.72 18.79 8.10
N SER A 129 3.61 19.35 9.31
CA SER A 129 2.88 18.69 10.41
C SER A 129 1.65 19.51 10.81
N SER A 130 0.45 18.97 10.57
CA SER A 130 -0.81 19.55 11.04
C SER A 130 -1.11 19.10 12.48
N ALA A 131 -1.79 19.91 13.29
CA ALA A 131 -2.11 19.59 14.69
C ALA A 131 -2.93 18.28 14.84
N THR A 132 -3.67 17.87 13.81
CA THR A 132 -4.42 16.61 13.77
C THR A 132 -3.49 15.39 13.67
N ASP A 133 -2.32 15.53 13.05
CA ASP A 133 -1.35 14.43 12.89
C ASP A 133 -0.64 14.10 14.22
N ILE A 134 -0.46 15.10 15.08
CA ILE A 134 0.14 14.95 16.41
C ILE A 134 -0.76 14.09 17.30
N ASP A 135 -2.07 14.35 17.30
CA ASP A 135 -3.07 13.62 18.09
C ASP A 135 -3.21 12.16 17.63
N GLN A 136 -3.25 11.91 16.31
CA GLN A 136 -3.28 10.55 15.78
C GLN A 136 -1.99 9.76 16.05
N ALA A 137 -0.83 10.41 15.94
CA ALA A 137 0.46 9.78 16.26
C ALA A 137 0.53 9.36 17.73
N GLU A 138 0.00 10.18 18.64
CA GLU A 138 -0.04 9.86 20.07
C GLU A 138 -0.96 8.68 20.38
N VAL A 139 -2.15 8.65 19.79
CA VAL A 139 -3.07 7.51 19.90
C VAL A 139 -2.41 6.21 19.41
N VAL A 140 -1.74 6.25 18.25
CA VAL A 140 -1.05 5.06 17.70
C VAL A 140 0.11 4.63 18.60
N ARG A 141 0.89 5.57 19.17
CA ARG A 141 1.95 5.25 20.14
C ARG A 141 1.39 4.57 21.38
N ASN A 142 0.30 5.09 21.93
CA ASN A 142 -0.35 4.53 23.11
C ASN A 142 -0.92 3.13 22.83
N ALA A 143 -1.57 2.96 21.68
CA ALA A 143 -2.09 1.66 21.27
C ALA A 143 -0.97 0.64 20.99
N LEU A 144 0.19 1.07 20.47
CA LEU A 144 1.36 0.18 20.32
C LEU A 144 1.96 -0.21 21.67
N ALA A 145 1.93 0.67 22.66
CA ALA A 145 2.49 0.42 23.99
C ALA A 145 1.75 -0.69 24.76
N THR A 146 0.48 -0.94 24.45
CA THR A 146 -0.32 -2.01 25.08
C THR A 146 -0.08 -3.40 24.49
N LEU A 147 0.62 -3.50 23.36
CA LEU A 147 0.94 -4.80 22.75
C LEU A 147 2.06 -5.51 23.51
N PRO A 148 2.04 -6.86 23.55
CA PRO A 148 3.19 -7.64 24.00
C PRO A 148 4.46 -7.28 23.22
N GLU A 149 5.59 -7.23 23.92
CA GLU A 149 6.93 -6.83 23.43
C GLU A 149 7.22 -7.36 22.02
N GLU A 150 7.16 -8.69 21.84
CA GLU A 150 7.51 -9.34 20.57
C GLU A 150 6.55 -8.98 19.42
N GLN A 151 5.28 -8.72 19.73
CA GLN A 151 4.29 -8.33 18.72
C GLN A 151 4.49 -6.87 18.32
N ARG A 152 4.72 -6.00 19.31
CA ARG A 152 5.03 -4.58 19.11
C ARG A 152 6.29 -4.41 18.27
N GLU A 153 7.36 -5.13 18.62
CA GLU A 153 8.63 -5.09 17.91
C GLU A 153 8.46 -5.48 16.43
N VAL A 154 7.80 -6.60 16.15
CA VAL A 154 7.53 -7.03 14.77
C VAL A 154 6.66 -6.02 14.01
N VAL A 155 5.67 -5.42 14.66
CA VAL A 155 4.81 -4.39 14.06
C VAL A 155 5.61 -3.12 13.73
N ILE A 156 6.49 -2.67 14.63
CA ILE A 156 7.36 -1.51 14.42
C ILE A 156 8.36 -1.79 13.31
N LEU A 157 9.07 -2.92 13.38
CA LEU A 157 10.03 -3.32 12.35
C LEU A 157 9.36 -3.39 10.97
N ARG A 158 8.12 -3.87 10.90
CA ARG A 158 7.38 -3.97 9.64
C ARG A 158 6.82 -2.63 9.14
N HIS A 159 6.24 -1.81 10.02
CA HIS A 159 5.43 -0.66 9.62
C HIS A 159 6.10 0.69 9.80
N VAL A 160 7.06 0.81 10.72
CA VAL A 160 7.84 2.02 10.96
C VAL A 160 9.18 1.91 10.23
N ILE A 161 9.91 0.81 10.44
CA ILE A 161 11.24 0.60 9.84
C ILE A 161 11.12 -0.01 8.43
N GLY A 162 10.02 -0.71 8.16
CA GLY A 162 9.65 -1.19 6.83
C GLY A 162 10.16 -2.58 6.44
N LEU A 163 10.71 -3.39 7.37
CA LEU A 163 11.39 -4.64 7.05
C LEU A 163 10.41 -5.68 6.46
N THR A 164 10.90 -6.44 5.48
CA THR A 164 10.24 -7.63 4.95
C THR A 164 10.21 -8.73 6.03
N PRO A 165 9.31 -9.73 5.93
CA PRO A 165 9.20 -10.74 6.98
C PRO A 165 10.50 -11.56 7.11
N GLY A 166 11.20 -11.79 5.98
CA GLY A 166 12.54 -12.40 5.94
C GLY A 166 13.59 -11.57 6.66
N GLU A 167 13.71 -10.27 6.36
CA GLU A 167 14.68 -9.42 7.07
C GLU A 167 14.39 -9.30 8.58
N ILE A 168 13.12 -9.32 8.98
CA ILE A 168 12.73 -9.36 10.40
C ILE A 168 13.13 -10.71 11.01
N ALA A 169 12.90 -11.81 10.29
CA ALA A 169 13.25 -13.15 10.71
C ALA A 169 14.76 -13.28 10.95
N ASP A 170 15.56 -12.82 9.99
CA ASP A 170 17.02 -12.80 10.08
C ASP A 170 17.49 -11.93 11.25
N ARG A 171 16.92 -10.71 11.38
CA ARG A 171 17.29 -9.78 12.45
C ARG A 171 16.96 -10.30 13.85
N LEU A 172 15.84 -10.99 14.01
CA LEU A 172 15.38 -11.51 15.30
C LEU A 172 15.84 -12.96 15.56
N GLY A 173 16.55 -13.59 14.62
CA GLY A 173 16.96 -15.00 14.73
C GLY A 173 15.78 -15.96 14.82
N ARG A 174 14.67 -15.65 14.13
CA ARG A 174 13.42 -16.45 14.15
C ARG A 174 13.07 -16.91 12.73
N SER A 175 12.15 -17.87 12.61
CA SER A 175 11.62 -18.26 11.29
C SER A 175 10.65 -17.22 10.74
N GLU A 176 10.58 -17.08 9.41
CA GLU A 176 9.58 -16.23 8.76
C GLU A 176 8.15 -16.58 9.19
N GLY A 177 7.83 -17.87 9.34
CA GLY A 177 6.53 -18.32 9.84
C GLY A 177 6.21 -17.80 11.24
N SER A 178 7.20 -17.74 12.13
CA SER A 178 7.05 -17.13 13.46
C SER A 178 6.79 -15.63 13.35
N ILE A 179 7.51 -14.93 12.47
CA ILE A 179 7.29 -13.49 12.22
C ILE A 179 5.89 -13.23 11.66
N HIS A 180 5.41 -14.04 10.72
CA HIS A 180 4.05 -13.94 10.20
C HIS A 180 3.01 -14.12 11.32
N GLY A 181 3.22 -15.08 12.21
CA GLY A 181 2.35 -15.31 13.38
C GLY A 181 2.34 -14.13 14.35
N LEU A 182 3.51 -13.61 14.71
CA LEU A 182 3.65 -12.44 15.58
C LEU A 182 3.04 -11.19 14.97
N HIS A 183 3.33 -10.93 13.69
CA HIS A 183 2.79 -9.79 12.94
C HIS A 183 1.27 -9.85 12.87
N HIS A 184 0.70 -11.02 12.56
CA HIS A 184 -0.75 -11.19 12.50
C HIS A 184 -1.42 -10.94 13.86
N ARG A 185 -0.86 -11.50 14.95
CA ARG A 185 -1.37 -11.27 16.31
C ARG A 185 -1.24 -9.81 16.72
N GLY A 186 -0.08 -9.19 16.49
CA GLY A 186 0.17 -7.78 16.77
C GLY A 186 -0.80 -6.87 16.03
N ARG A 187 -1.02 -7.08 14.73
CA ARG A 187 -1.98 -6.28 13.95
C ARG A 187 -3.42 -6.41 14.48
N ARG A 188 -3.84 -7.61 14.89
CA ARG A 188 -5.18 -7.83 15.48
C ARG A 188 -5.30 -7.22 16.87
N ALA A 189 -4.26 -7.27 17.69
CA ALA A 189 -4.23 -6.60 18.99
C ALA A 189 -4.34 -5.09 18.80
N LEU A 190 -3.49 -4.51 17.95
CA LEU A 190 -3.50 -3.07 17.64
C LEU A 190 -4.86 -2.60 17.09
N GLN A 191 -5.48 -3.40 16.21
CA GLN A 191 -6.81 -3.09 15.71
C GLN A 191 -7.86 -3.03 16.82
N ARG A 192 -7.83 -3.95 17.79
CA ARG A 192 -8.78 -3.95 18.93
C ARG A 192 -8.60 -2.70 19.78
N GLU A 193 -7.36 -2.33 20.08
CA GLU A 193 -7.03 -1.15 20.89
C GLU A 193 -7.42 0.16 20.19
N LEU A 194 -7.13 0.28 18.89
CA LEU A 194 -7.58 1.46 18.13
C LEU A 194 -9.10 1.54 18.00
N THR A 195 -9.79 0.40 18.03
CA THR A 195 -11.27 0.36 18.02
C THR A 195 -11.84 0.77 19.37
N SER A 196 -11.26 0.32 20.50
CA SER A 196 -11.71 0.71 21.84
C SER A 196 -11.48 2.21 22.11
N LEU A 197 -10.41 2.78 21.55
CA LEU A 197 -10.11 4.21 21.63
C LEU A 197 -10.94 5.08 20.66
N GLY A 198 -11.81 4.48 19.82
CA GLY A 198 -12.65 5.21 18.87
C GLY A 198 -11.90 5.83 17.68
N SER A 199 -10.61 5.49 17.50
CA SER A 199 -9.71 6.09 16.51
C SER A 199 -9.47 5.23 15.27
N THR A 200 -10.26 4.18 15.06
CA THR A 200 -10.21 3.42 13.81
C THR A 200 -10.49 4.34 12.61
N PRO A 201 -9.68 4.29 11.53
CA PRO A 201 -10.12 4.80 10.24
C PRO A 201 -11.27 3.89 9.79
N CYS A 202 -12.47 4.27 10.20
CA CYS A 202 -13.69 3.64 9.75
C CYS A 202 -13.72 3.87 8.24
N THR A 203 -13.49 2.82 7.45
CA THR A 203 -13.93 2.83 6.05
C THR A 203 -15.43 3.05 6.14
N ARG A 204 -15.86 4.29 5.89
CA ARG A 204 -17.24 4.73 6.03
C ARG A 204 -18.08 3.87 5.09
N ARG A 205 -18.71 2.81 5.62
CA ARG A 205 -19.63 1.97 4.87
C ARG A 205 -20.80 2.87 4.50
N THR A 206 -20.83 3.34 3.25
CA THR A 206 -21.89 4.21 2.75
C THR A 206 -23.22 3.48 2.90
N ARG A 207 -24.10 4.03 3.75
CA ARG A 207 -25.49 3.58 3.85
C ARG A 207 -26.16 3.96 2.52
N LYS A 208 -26.55 2.95 1.74
CA LYS A 208 -27.40 3.13 0.56
C LYS A 208 -28.70 3.80 1.02
N PRO A 209 -29.12 4.95 0.45
CA PRO A 209 -30.44 5.49 0.76
C PRO A 209 -31.50 4.54 0.20
N ALA A 210 -32.49 4.20 1.05
CA ALA A 210 -33.68 3.50 0.63
C ALA A 210 -34.46 4.43 -0.32
N LEU A 211 -34.66 3.97 -1.56
CA LEU A 211 -35.54 4.63 -2.51
C LEU A 211 -36.98 4.38 -2.05
N ALA A 212 -37.73 5.46 -1.86
CA ALA A 212 -39.20 5.44 -1.78
C ALA A 212 -39.78 5.48 -3.19
#